data_AF-A0A362XHM7-F1
#
_entry.id   AF-A0A362XHM7-F1
#
_cell.length_a   1.000
_cell.length_b   1.000
_cell.length_c   1.000
_cell.angle_alpha   90.00
_cell.angle_beta   90.00
_cell.angle_gamma   90.00
#
_symmetry.space_group_name_H-M   'P 1'
#
loop_
_entity.id
_entity.type
_entity.pdbx_description
1 polymer ?
#
loop_
_entity_poly.entity_id
_entity_poly.type
_entity_poly.pdbx_seq_one_letter_code
_entity_poly.pdbx_strand_id
1 'polypeptide(L)'
;MQRLIVEFKKLTLENRKAFSELYADGYGDNEVVSFTSSSGTKIQCLPLRVGDISYLVKIGSVSRDFWENDQSLEGVVEIGDND
;
A
#
# COMPACT_ATOMS: atom_id res chain seq x y z
N MET A 1 -22.21 -1.04 -6.98
CA MET A 1 -20.93 -0.49 -6.50
C MET A 1 -19.79 -1.20 -7.21
N GLN A 2 -19.06 -0.51 -8.08
CA GLN A 2 -17.93 -1.07 -8.81
C GLN A 2 -16.62 -0.73 -8.08
N ARG A 3 -15.77 -1.75 -7.87
CA ARG A 3 -14.43 -1.59 -7.31
C ARG A 3 -13.41 -1.90 -8.39
N LEU A 4 -12.53 -0.96 -8.68
CA LEU A 4 -11.52 -1.11 -9.72
C LEU A 4 -10.13 -1.08 -9.09
N ILE A 5 -9.37 -2.17 -9.22
CA ILE A 5 -7.98 -2.21 -8.76
C ILE A 5 -7.11 -1.63 -9.88
N VAL A 6 -6.36 -0.58 -9.56
CA VAL A 6 -5.53 0.15 -10.52
C VAL A 6 -4.18 0.50 -9.87
N GLU A 7 -3.11 0.49 -10.65
CA GLU A 7 -1.81 0.98 -10.18
C GLU A 7 -1.75 2.49 -10.32
N PHE A 8 -1.00 3.17 -9.43
CA PHE A 8 -0.81 4.63 -9.50
C PHE A 8 -0.46 5.15 -10.91
N LYS A 9 0.35 4.38 -11.66
CA LYS A 9 0.77 4.68 -13.03
C LYS A 9 -0.34 4.61 -14.09
N LYS A 10 -1.42 3.88 -13.82
CA LYS A 10 -2.55 3.66 -14.74
C LYS A 10 -3.74 4.59 -14.45
N LEU A 11 -3.65 5.46 -13.44
CA LEU A 11 -4.67 6.49 -13.21
C LEU A 11 -4.56 7.59 -14.27
N THR A 12 -5.71 8.18 -14.61
CA THR A 12 -5.77 9.43 -15.37
C THR A 12 -5.11 10.55 -14.56
N LEU A 13 -4.59 11.58 -15.25
CA LEU A 13 -3.91 12.71 -14.61
C LEU A 13 -4.78 13.36 -13.52
N GLU A 14 -6.08 13.49 -13.77
CA GLU A 14 -7.07 14.01 -12.83
C GLU A 14 -7.16 13.16 -11.56
N ASN A 15 -7.38 11.85 -11.69
CA ASN A 15 -7.48 10.97 -10.52
C ASN A 15 -6.15 10.85 -9.77
N ARG A 16 -5.03 10.91 -10.50
CA ARG A 16 -3.68 10.89 -9.91
C ARG A 16 -3.43 12.15 -9.07
N LYS A 17 -3.85 13.32 -9.57
CA LYS A 17 -3.75 14.58 -8.83
C LYS A 17 -4.66 14.57 -7.60
N ALA A 18 -5.91 14.14 -7.75
CA ALA A 18 -6.85 14.01 -6.64
C ALA A 18 -6.33 13.07 -5.54
N PHE A 19 -5.76 11.92 -5.93
CA PHE A 19 -5.11 11.01 -4.99
C PHE A 19 -3.92 11.67 -4.28
N SER A 20 -3.07 12.37 -5.03
CA SER A 20 -1.90 13.04 -4.45
C SER A 20 -2.27 14.20 -3.53
N GLU A 21 -3.38 14.90 -3.78
CA GLU A 21 -3.89 15.96 -2.90
C GLU A 21 -4.53 15.39 -1.64
N LEU A 22 -5.33 14.33 -1.76
CA LEU A 22 -5.98 13.67 -0.61
C LEU A 22 -4.97 13.09 0.37
N TYR A 23 -3.92 12.45 -0.16
CA TYR A 23 -2.88 11.81 0.64
C TYR A 23 -1.60 12.66 0.73
N ALA A 24 -1.69 13.97 0.45
CA ALA A 24 -0.56 14.90 0.56
C ALA A 24 -0.04 14.99 2.00
N ASP A 25 -0.96 14.94 2.97
CA ASP A 25 -0.68 14.98 4.41
C ASP A 25 -0.26 13.60 4.96
N GLY A 26 -0.27 12.58 4.11
CA GLY A 26 -0.07 11.18 4.47
C GLY A 26 -1.37 10.38 4.49
N TYR A 27 -1.23 9.09 4.80
CA TYR A 27 -2.35 8.16 4.99
C TYR A 27 -2.10 7.34 6.25
N GLY A 28 -3.18 7.09 6.99
CA GLY A 28 -3.15 6.16 8.13
C GLY A 28 -3.35 4.72 7.68
N ASP A 29 -2.91 3.77 8.51
CA ASP A 29 -3.22 2.34 8.34
C ASP A 29 -4.73 2.06 8.27
N ASN A 30 -5.55 2.90 8.91
CA ASN A 30 -7.01 2.83 8.89
C ASN A 30 -7.61 3.06 7.48
N GLU A 31 -6.91 3.78 6.61
CA GLU A 31 -7.36 3.99 5.22
C GLU A 31 -6.82 2.92 4.26
N VAL A 32 -5.81 2.15 4.69
CA VAL A 32 -5.18 1.13 3.86
C VAL A 32 -6.03 -0.13 3.81
N VAL A 33 -6.58 -0.41 2.64
CA VAL A 33 -7.29 -1.66 2.33
C VAL A 33 -6.26 -2.75 2.04
N SER A 34 -6.13 -3.70 2.96
CA SER A 34 -5.27 -4.86 2.82
C SER A 34 -6.07 -6.09 2.41
N PHE A 35 -5.66 -6.82 1.37
CA PHE A 35 -6.26 -8.10 1.01
C PHE A 35 -5.20 -9.13 0.62
N THR A 36 -5.48 -10.40 0.91
CA THR A 36 -4.58 -11.50 0.58
C THR A 36 -4.97 -12.09 -0.77
N SER A 37 -4.02 -12.14 -1.70
CA SER A 37 -4.20 -12.82 -2.99
C SER A 37 -4.19 -14.34 -2.80
N SER A 38 -4.69 -15.08 -3.80
CA SER A 38 -4.73 -16.55 -3.77
C SER A 38 -3.34 -17.19 -3.61
N SER A 39 -2.26 -16.48 -3.94
CA SER A 39 -0.87 -16.90 -3.75
C SER A 39 -0.33 -16.64 -2.34
N GLY A 40 -1.14 -16.12 -1.42
CA GLY A 40 -0.73 -15.78 -0.06
C GLY A 40 -0.11 -14.38 0.09
N THR A 41 0.17 -13.65 -0.99
CA THR A 41 0.69 -12.28 -0.94
C THR A 41 -0.35 -11.30 -0.39
N LYS A 42 0.03 -10.50 0.61
CA LYS A 42 -0.81 -9.41 1.13
C LYS A 42 -0.62 -8.17 0.25
N ILE A 43 -1.67 -7.75 -0.42
CA ILE A 43 -1.67 -6.54 -1.25
C ILE A 43 -2.31 -5.42 -0.45
N GLN A 44 -1.65 -4.27 -0.42
CA GLN A 44 -2.11 -3.06 0.25
C GLN A 44 -2.48 -2.01 -0.80
N CYS A 45 -3.71 -1.54 -0.72
CA CYS A 45 -4.27 -0.54 -1.61
C CYS A 45 -4.91 0.59 -0.83
N LEU A 46 -4.82 1.81 -1.36
CA LEU A 46 -5.59 2.94 -0.86
C LEU A 46 -6.87 3.13 -1.66
N PRO A 47 -8.04 3.25 -1.01
CA PRO A 47 -9.28 3.55 -1.68
C PRO A 47 -9.30 5.02 -2.10
N LEU A 48 -9.71 5.26 -3.33
CA LEU A 48 -9.98 6.58 -3.88
C LEU A 48 -11.42 6.60 -4.36
N ARG A 49 -12.24 7.41 -3.70
CA ARG A 49 -13.66 7.55 -4.02
C ARG A 49 -13.82 8.63 -5.08
N VAL A 50 -14.16 8.24 -6.30
CA VAL A 50 -14.42 9.16 -7.41
C VAL A 50 -15.85 8.94 -7.89
N GLY A 51 -16.76 9.82 -7.45
CA GLY A 51 -18.20 9.65 -7.67
C GLY A 51 -18.72 8.31 -7.11
N ASP A 52 -19.26 7.49 -7.99
CA ASP A 52 -19.81 6.16 -7.67
C ASP A 52 -18.80 4.99 -7.78
N ILE A 53 -17.56 5.27 -8.18
CA ILE A 53 -16.52 4.26 -8.40
C ILE A 53 -15.50 4.33 -7.27
N SER A 54 -15.18 3.16 -6.70
CA SER A 54 -14.10 3.02 -5.72
C SER A 54 -12.85 2.46 -6.41
N TYR A 55 -11.84 3.31 -6.59
CA TYR A 55 -10.55 2.90 -7.13
C TYR A 55 -9.66 2.41 -6.00
N LEU A 56 -9.07 1.23 -6.12
CA LEU A 56 -8.12 0.68 -5.17
C LEU A 56 -6.72 0.85 -5.77
N VAL A 57 -6.01 1.89 -5.31
CA VAL A 57 -4.68 2.22 -5.78
C VAL A 57 -3.67 1.35 -5.06
N LYS A 58 -3.01 0.43 -5.77
CA LYS A 58 -1.97 -0.42 -5.17
C LYS A 58 -0.78 0.44 -4.75
N ILE A 59 -0.51 0.49 -3.44
CA ILE A 59 0.64 1.20 -2.85
C ILE A 59 1.75 0.24 -2.43
N GLY A 60 1.42 -1.04 -2.22
CA GLY A 60 2.39 -2.03 -1.79
C GLY A 60 1.87 -3.45 -1.95
N SER A 61 2.79 -4.39 -1.96
CA SER A 61 2.47 -5.79 -1.77
C SER A 61 3.59 -6.40 -0.97
N VAL A 62 3.22 -7.12 0.08
CA VAL A 62 4.16 -7.74 0.97
C VAL A 62 3.86 -9.23 0.96
N SER A 63 4.87 -10.00 0.59
CA SER A 63 4.77 -11.45 0.47
C SER A 63 4.57 -12.09 1.83
N ARG A 64 3.85 -13.21 1.85
CA ARG A 64 3.60 -14.01 3.04
C ARG A 64 4.89 -14.32 3.81
N ASP A 65 5.91 -14.77 3.10
CA ASP A 65 7.25 -15.05 3.61
C ASP A 65 7.86 -13.87 4.39
N PHE A 66 7.62 -12.64 3.91
CA PHE A 66 8.18 -11.42 4.51
C PHE A 66 7.51 -11.04 5.84
N TRP A 67 6.20 -11.28 6.01
CA TRP A 67 5.53 -11.03 7.30
C TRP A 67 5.61 -12.22 8.25
N GLU A 68 5.63 -13.45 7.75
CA GLU A 68 5.80 -14.64 8.59
C GLU A 68 7.22 -14.71 9.18
N ASN A 69 8.21 -14.13 8.50
CA ASN A 69 9.57 -13.98 9.02
C ASN A 69 9.76 -12.75 9.94
N ASP A 70 8.73 -11.92 10.17
CA ASP A 70 8.72 -10.81 11.14
C ASP A 70 8.55 -11.33 12.59
N GLN A 71 9.21 -12.44 12.93
CA GLN A 71 9.35 -12.94 14.30
C GLN A 71 10.77 -12.71 14.85
N SER A 72 11.63 -12.02 14.11
CA SER A 72 13.00 -11.69 14.53
C SER A 72 13.33 -10.21 14.37
N LEU A 73 12.74 -9.35 15.21
CA LEU A 73 13.42 -8.13 15.64
C LEU A 73 14.29 -8.42 16.88
N GLU A 74 15.16 -9.44 16.77
CA GLU A 74 16.47 -9.45 17.42
C GLU A 74 17.48 -9.16 16.31
N GLY A 75 17.62 -7.87 16.01
CA GLY A 75 18.48 -7.38 14.96
C GLY A 75 18.80 -5.93 15.22
N VAL A 76 19.44 -5.68 16.36
CA VAL A 76 20.26 -4.48 16.52
C VAL A 76 21.12 -4.35 15.27
N VAL A 77 20.88 -3.33 14.46
CA VAL A 77 21.90 -2.90 13.50
C VAL A 77 22.99 -2.28 14.37
N GLU A 78 23.95 -3.10 14.76
CA GLU A 78 25.21 -2.62 15.33
C GLU A 78 25.92 -1.89 14.18
N ILE A 79 25.81 -0.56 14.18
CA ILE A 79 26.60 0.30 13.30
C ILE A 79 28.03 0.15 13.83
N GLY A 80 28.82 -0.74 13.21
CA GLY A 80 30.22 -0.93 13.55
C GLY A 80 30.96 0.41 13.48
N ASP A 81 31.51 0.82 14.61
CA ASP A 81 32.43 1.94 14.73
C ASP A 81 33.67 1.64 13.89
N ASN A 82 33.95 2.51 12.93
CA ASN A 82 35.08 2.40 12.01
C ASN A 82 36.34 2.99 12.68
N ASP A 83 37.28 2.13 13.08
CA ASP A 83 38.70 2.51 13.22
C ASP A 83 39.39 2.40 11.84
#